data_AF-A0A7L4RIU8-F1
#
_entry.id   AF-A0A7L4RIU8-F1
#
_cell.length_a   1.000
_cell.length_b   1.000
_cell.length_c   1.000
_cell.angle_alpha   90.00
_cell.angle_beta   90.00
_cell.angle_gamma   90.00
#
_symmetry.space_group_name_H-M   'P 1'
#
loop_
_entity.id
_entity.type
_entity.pdbx_description
1 polymer ?
#
loop_
_entity_poly.entity_id
_entity_poly.type
_entity_poly.pdbx_seq_one_letter_code
_entity_poly.pdbx_strand_id
1 'polypeptide(L)'
;MITTSRYPSAKTRELAKRIAGKLRTFYVARGKKTIDGIAGHARKKGESEIIVIEEKDGIPEFASAIEVSETGKWKWARRTPVSEYAV
;
A
#
# COMPACT_ATOMS: atom_id res chain seq x y z
N MET A 1 -2.17 -5.92 3.11
CA MET A 1 -1.29 -5.89 1.90
C MET A 1 -0.62 -4.53 1.77
N ILE A 2 0.61 -4.42 1.26
CA ILE A 2 1.29 -3.12 1.01
C ILE A 2 1.61 -2.91 -0.47
N THR A 3 1.44 -1.69 -0.95
CA THR A 3 1.88 -1.20 -2.26
C THR A 3 2.41 0.24 -2.15
N THR A 4 2.74 0.86 -3.27
CA THR A 4 3.19 2.26 -3.35
C THR A 4 2.29 3.08 -4.27
N SER A 5 2.49 4.40 -4.31
CA SER A 5 2.04 5.24 -5.42
C SER A 5 2.61 4.76 -6.78
N ARG A 6 2.08 5.30 -7.88
CA ARG A 6 2.63 5.02 -9.23
C ARG A 6 4.01 5.68 -9.35
N TYR A 7 4.90 5.00 -10.06
CA TYR A 7 6.28 5.46 -10.30
C TYR A 7 7.05 5.84 -9.01
N PRO A 8 7.08 4.97 -7.99
CA PRO A 8 7.77 5.30 -6.74
C PRO A 8 9.28 5.32 -6.94
N SER A 9 9.98 6.16 -6.19
CA SER A 9 11.43 6.11 -6.02
C SER A 9 11.90 4.75 -5.48
N ALA A 10 13.19 4.47 -5.66
CA ALA A 10 13.81 3.27 -5.10
C ALA A 10 13.67 3.22 -3.56
N LYS A 11 13.90 4.36 -2.90
CA LYS A 11 13.78 4.53 -1.44
C LYS A 11 12.38 4.17 -0.93
N THR A 12 11.35 4.67 -1.59
CA THR A 12 9.95 4.37 -1.22
C THR A 12 9.60 2.91 -1.43
N ARG A 13 10.10 2.30 -2.51
CA ARG A 13 9.90 0.88 -2.77
C ARG A 13 10.56 0.00 -1.71
N GLU A 14 11.79 0.32 -1.31
CA GLU A 14 12.50 -0.40 -0.27
C GLU A 14 11.84 -0.25 1.09
N LEU A 15 11.38 0.96 1.44
CA LEU A 15 10.63 1.19 2.65
C LEU A 15 9.33 0.36 2.67
N ALA A 16 8.56 0.37 1.59
CA ALA A 16 7.32 -0.41 1.49
C ALA A 16 7.57 -1.92 1.66
N LYS A 17 8.68 -2.45 1.12
CA LYS A 17 9.08 -3.85 1.33
C LYS A 17 9.43 -4.15 2.79
N ARG A 18 10.16 -3.26 3.45
CA ARG A 18 10.52 -3.40 4.87
C ARG A 18 9.28 -3.39 5.76
N ILE A 19 8.36 -2.44 5.54
CA ILE A 19 7.10 -2.36 6.28
C ILE A 19 6.28 -3.64 6.06
N ALA A 20 6.23 -4.16 4.83
CA ALA A 20 5.49 -5.40 4.54
C ALA A 20 6.05 -6.58 5.34
N GLY A 21 7.37 -6.73 5.37
CA GLY A 21 8.04 -7.75 6.19
C GLY A 21 7.72 -7.61 7.68
N LYS A 22 7.77 -6.39 8.21
CA LYS A 22 7.46 -6.10 9.62
C LYS A 22 6.00 -6.43 9.98
N LEU A 23 5.05 -6.04 9.13
CA LEU A 23 3.63 -6.32 9.32
C LEU A 23 3.23 -7.75 8.93
N ARG A 24 4.18 -8.60 8.55
CA ARG A 24 3.94 -9.98 8.08
C ARG A 24 2.88 -10.07 6.96
N THR A 25 2.82 -9.04 6.12
CA THR A 25 1.99 -9.01 4.91
C THR A 25 2.89 -8.97 3.68
N PHE A 26 2.31 -9.01 2.49
CA PHE A 26 3.07 -9.03 1.26
C PHE A 26 3.09 -7.67 0.56
N TYR A 27 4.24 -7.38 -0.04
CA TYR A 27 4.42 -6.23 -0.93
C TYR A 27 3.96 -6.59 -2.35
N VAL A 28 3.20 -5.69 -2.97
CA VAL A 28 2.82 -5.76 -4.39
C VAL A 28 3.29 -4.53 -5.12
N ALA A 29 4.07 -4.74 -6.19
CA ALA A 29 4.47 -3.66 -7.08
C ALA A 29 3.25 -3.04 -7.77
N ARG A 30 3.09 -1.71 -7.62
CA ARG A 30 2.02 -0.92 -8.22
C ARG A 30 2.02 -1.06 -9.75
N GLY A 31 3.14 -0.74 -10.40
CA GLY A 31 3.27 -0.71 -11.86
C GLY A 31 2.13 0.08 -12.52
N LYS A 32 1.54 -0.49 -13.58
CA LYS A 32 0.38 0.08 -14.30
C LYS A 32 -0.97 -0.29 -13.69
N LYS A 33 -1.02 -1.01 -12.57
CA LYS A 33 -2.29 -1.51 -12.00
C LYS A 33 -3.16 -0.34 -11.49
N THR A 34 -4.45 -0.42 -11.78
CA THR A 34 -5.48 0.46 -11.21
C THR A 34 -5.69 0.15 -9.73
N ILE A 35 -6.39 1.03 -9.01
CA ILE A 35 -6.78 0.74 -7.62
C ILE A 35 -7.70 -0.49 -7.61
N ASP A 36 -8.65 -0.57 -8.53
CA ASP A 36 -9.56 -1.71 -8.68
C ASP A 36 -8.81 -3.03 -8.89
N GLY A 37 -7.79 -3.03 -9.77
CA GLY A 37 -6.96 -4.22 -9.99
C GLY A 37 -6.18 -4.65 -8.75
N ILE A 38 -5.74 -3.69 -7.93
CA ILE A 38 -5.03 -3.96 -6.68
C ILE A 38 -5.97 -4.42 -5.58
N ALA A 39 -7.16 -3.82 -5.45
CA ALA A 39 -8.20 -4.26 -4.53
C ALA A 39 -8.69 -5.68 -4.85
N GLY A 40 -8.91 -5.98 -6.13
CA GLY A 40 -9.25 -7.34 -6.56
C GLY A 40 -8.15 -8.35 -6.24
N HIS A 41 -6.88 -7.96 -6.35
CA HIS A 41 -5.75 -8.81 -5.95
C HIS A 41 -5.65 -9.01 -4.44
N ALA A 42 -5.88 -7.95 -3.64
CA ALA A 42 -5.93 -8.01 -2.19
C ALA A 42 -7.00 -9.00 -1.72
N ARG A 43 -8.23 -8.84 -2.24
CA ARG A 43 -9.37 -9.72 -1.95
C ARG A 43 -9.05 -11.19 -2.24
N LYS A 44 -8.49 -11.48 -3.42
CA LYS A 44 -8.11 -12.86 -3.80
C LYS A 44 -7.08 -13.49 -2.85
N LYS A 45 -6.33 -12.67 -2.12
CA LYS A 45 -5.36 -13.09 -1.12
C LYS A 45 -5.89 -13.00 0.32
N GLY A 46 -7.17 -12.72 0.52
CA GLY A 46 -7.81 -12.64 1.84
C GLY A 46 -7.46 -11.35 2.60
N GLU A 47 -6.97 -10.32 1.92
CA GLU A 47 -6.60 -9.05 2.55
C GLU A 47 -7.77 -8.08 2.51
N SER A 48 -8.14 -7.57 3.68
CA SER A 48 -9.19 -6.55 3.87
C SER A 48 -8.66 -5.12 3.84
N GLU A 49 -7.33 -4.95 3.87
CA GLU A 49 -6.69 -3.63 3.88
C GLU A 49 -5.48 -3.57 2.91
N ILE A 50 -5.38 -2.46 2.20
CA ILE A 50 -4.23 -2.12 1.36
C ILE A 50 -3.60 -0.83 1.89
N ILE A 51 -2.33 -0.90 2.27
CA ILE A 51 -1.55 0.29 2.61
C ILE A 51 -0.79 0.74 1.37
N VAL A 52 -1.02 1.97 0.94
CA VAL A 52 -0.32 2.63 -0.17
C VAL A 52 0.70 3.59 0.40
N ILE A 53 1.99 3.27 0.26
CA ILE A 53 3.07 4.20 0.63
C ILE A 53 3.21 5.25 -0.46
N GLU A 54 3.05 6.50 -0.06
CA GLU A 54 3.13 7.68 -0.92
C GLU A 54 4.41 8.46 -0.63
N GLU A 55 4.96 9.03 -1.68
CA GLU A 55 6.13 9.90 -1.59
C GLU A 55 5.80 11.29 -2.12
N LYS A 56 6.54 12.26 -1.58
CA LYS A 56 6.60 13.63 -2.05
C LYS A 56 8.07 13.96 -2.26
N ASP A 57 8.42 14.46 -3.44
CA ASP A 57 9.80 14.83 -3.79
C ASP A 57 10.84 13.73 -3.51
N GLY A 58 10.47 12.46 -3.76
CA GLY A 58 11.33 11.29 -3.52
C GLY A 58 11.47 10.87 -2.05
N ILE A 59 10.73 11.50 -1.15
CA ILE A 59 10.70 11.19 0.27
C ILE A 59 9.39 10.47 0.57
N PRO A 60 9.41 9.24 1.11
CA PRO A 60 8.21 8.59 1.61
C PRO A 60 7.68 9.39 2.81
N GLU A 61 6.46 9.92 2.71
CA GLU A 61 5.87 10.78 3.74
C GLU A 61 4.61 10.17 4.35
N PHE A 62 3.77 9.56 3.51
CA PHE A 62 2.42 9.14 3.92
C PHE A 62 2.14 7.69 3.58
N ALA A 63 1.23 7.10 4.35
CA ALA A 63 0.63 5.81 4.12
C ALA A 63 -0.88 5.99 4.05
N SER A 64 -1.46 5.73 2.89
CA SER A 64 -2.90 5.81 2.66
C SER A 64 -3.50 4.41 2.67
N ALA A 65 -4.45 4.17 3.59
CA ALA A 65 -5.13 2.90 3.73
C ALA A 65 -6.39 2.84 2.86
N ILE A 66 -6.57 1.71 2.18
CA ILE A 66 -7.76 1.35 1.42
C ILE A 66 -8.39 0.14 2.10
N GLU A 67 -9.64 0.28 2.50
CA GLU A 67 -10.45 -0.84 2.95
C GLU A 67 -11.04 -1.57 1.73
N VAL A 68 -10.97 -2.89 1.75
CA VAL A 68 -11.49 -3.77 0.69
C VAL A 68 -12.55 -4.68 1.30
N SER A 69 -13.76 -4.61 0.77
CA SER A 69 -14.86 -5.47 1.20
C SER A 69 -14.73 -6.88 0.60
N GLU A 70 -15.46 -7.83 1.20
CA GLU A 70 -15.59 -9.19 0.66
C GLU A 70 -16.18 -9.24 -0.76
N THR A 71 -16.94 -8.21 -1.14
CA THR A 71 -17.52 -8.06 -2.48
C THR A 71 -16.57 -7.39 -3.48
N GLY A 72 -15.38 -6.97 -3.03
CA GLY A 72 -14.37 -6.29 -3.86
C GLY A 72 -14.61 -4.81 -4.05
N LYS A 73 -15.61 -4.22 -3.39
CA LYS A 73 -15.76 -2.76 -3.29
C LYS A 73 -14.64 -2.23 -2.40
N TRP A 74 -14.17 -1.03 -2.69
CA TRP A 74 -13.10 -0.42 -1.91
C TRP A 74 -13.38 1.06 -1.64
N LYS A 75 -12.80 1.56 -0.56
CA LYS A 75 -12.82 2.99 -0.21
C LYS A 75 -11.51 3.39 0.44
N TRP A 76 -11.10 4.63 0.24
CA TRP A 76 -10.04 5.23 1.06
C TRP A 76 -10.56 5.41 2.49
N ALA A 77 -9.76 4.98 3.47
CA ALA A 77 -10.15 4.99 4.87
C ALA A 77 -9.41 6.06 5.66
N ARG A 78 -8.08 5.95 5.73
CA ARG A 78 -7.22 6.86 6.51
C ARG A 78 -5.93 7.15 5.79
N ARG A 79 -5.33 8.29 6.11
CA ARG A 79 -3.99 8.69 5.66
C ARG A 79 -3.18 9.08 6.88
N THR A 80 -2.08 8.39 7.12
CA THR A 80 -1.21 8.61 8.27
C THR A 80 0.24 8.83 7.83
N PRO A 81 1.07 9.51 8.63
CA PRO A 81 2.50 9.57 8.40
C PRO A 81 3.12 8.18 8.29
N VAL A 82 4.04 7.99 7.34
CA VAL A 82 4.72 6.69 7.14
C VAL A 82 5.56 6.30 8.35
N SER A 83 5.96 7.28 9.18
CA SER A 83 6.71 7.07 10.42
C SER A 83 5.99 6.15 11.41
N GLU A 84 4.65 6.15 11.44
CA GLU A 84 3.87 5.25 12.30
C GLU A 84 4.10 3.76 11.99
N TYR A 85 4.48 3.46 10.75
CA TYR A 85 4.78 2.10 10.30
C TYR A 85 6.26 1.74 10.44
N ALA A 86 7.13 2.75 10.55
CA ALA A 86 8.58 2.60 10.52
C ALA A 86 9.24 2.36 11.90
N VAL A 87 8.47 2.31 12.99
CA VAL A 87 8.96 2.21 14.39
C VAL A 87 9.50 0.85 14.80
#